data_AF-A0AAV0UGB3-F1
#
_entry.id   AF-A0AAV0UGB3-F1
#
_cell.length_a   1.000
_cell.length_b   1.000
_cell.length_c   1.000
_cell.angle_alpha   90.00
_cell.angle_beta   90.00
_cell.angle_gamma   90.00
#
_symmetry.space_group_name_H-M   'P 1'
#
loop_
_entity.id
_entity.type
_entity.pdbx_description
1 polymer ?
#
loop_
_entity_poly.entity_id
_entity_poly.type
_entity_poly.pdbx_seq_one_letter_code
_entity_poly.pdbx_strand_id
1 'polypeptide(L)'
;MLLLLSQLVVALVCLMAASSSTPSSNVPSVIELLPDTSLPSQCVLYGVPQLFRVVKLQPATVYDIKVSYPATQPSMFTLQVDGVLLPMPFNDNFRATSGNIARNIVKNQTRPPRHRVLNTAKLRLHPNEVEVHESVRYRFEPSIETAVEVEFSLLAEVEGVRRPDSKLEMEKCVFDIVVEKVLLEVFPRTTVVLIGWLCVLLFVSGHWVLPYLETKIALTCVEDRVDLTQTKKS
;
A
#
# COMPACT_ATOMS: atom_id res chain seq x y z
N MET A 1 43.37 -11.82 29.76
CA MET A 1 42.84 -11.50 28.41
C MET A 1 42.28 -12.72 27.66
N LEU A 2 42.82 -13.94 27.81
CA LEU A 2 42.32 -15.13 27.10
C LEU A 2 40.89 -15.59 27.48
N LEU A 3 40.43 -15.31 28.70
CA LEU A 3 39.08 -15.70 29.17
C LEU A 3 37.94 -14.82 28.63
N LEU A 4 38.24 -13.60 28.16
CA LEU A 4 37.24 -12.70 27.58
C LEU A 4 36.95 -13.03 26.11
N LEU A 5 37.95 -13.57 25.40
CA LEU A 5 37.81 -14.00 24.01
C LEU A 5 36.94 -15.26 23.88
N SER A 6 37.02 -16.20 24.83
CA SER A 6 36.19 -17.41 24.78
C SER A 6 34.69 -17.12 24.99
N GLN A 7 34.35 -16.16 25.86
CA GLN A 7 32.95 -15.76 26.06
C GLN A 7 32.36 -15.05 24.84
N LEU A 8 33.17 -14.30 24.10
CA LEU A 8 32.72 -13.61 22.90
C LEU A 8 32.47 -14.59 21.74
N VAL A 9 33.27 -15.66 21.63
CA VAL A 9 33.06 -16.71 20.63
C VAL A 9 31.81 -17.54 20.94
N VAL A 10 31.54 -17.85 22.22
CA VAL A 10 30.31 -18.55 22.63
C VAL A 10 29.07 -17.69 22.37
N ALA A 11 29.12 -16.39 22.63
CA ALA A 11 28.02 -15.48 22.33
C ALA A 11 27.74 -15.38 20.81
N LEU A 12 28.78 -15.41 19.97
CA LEU A 12 28.65 -15.35 18.51
C LEU A 12 28.07 -16.64 17.91
N VAL A 13 28.43 -17.81 18.48
CA VAL A 13 27.88 -19.10 18.07
C VAL A 13 26.40 -19.24 18.50
N CYS A 14 26.03 -18.73 19.68
CA CYS A 14 24.64 -18.69 20.13
C CYS A 14 23.77 -17.73 19.30
N LEU A 15 24.33 -16.63 18.79
CA LEU A 15 23.59 -15.71 17.90
C LEU A 15 23.32 -16.32 16.52
N MET A 16 24.22 -17.16 16.00
CA MET A 16 24.02 -17.85 14.72
C MET A 16 23.03 -19.02 14.85
N ALA A 17 22.99 -19.72 15.99
CA ALA A 17 22.06 -20.82 16.25
C ALA A 17 20.60 -20.37 16.50
N ALA A 18 20.36 -19.07 16.72
CA ALA A 18 19.01 -18.52 16.90
C ALA A 18 18.24 -18.33 15.58
N SER A 19 18.80 -18.74 14.44
CA SER A 19 18.20 -18.59 13.12
C SER A 19 17.72 -19.91 12.50
N SER A 20 17.07 -20.76 13.28
CA SER A 20 16.24 -21.84 12.72
C SER A 20 15.31 -22.46 13.75
N SER A 21 14.07 -21.97 13.84
CA SER A 21 12.92 -22.80 14.19
C SER A 21 11.63 -22.06 13.85
N THR A 22 11.16 -22.26 12.62
CA THR A 22 9.74 -22.13 12.28
C THR A 22 8.96 -23.18 13.10
N PRO A 23 8.05 -22.78 14.02
CA PRO A 23 7.07 -23.72 14.53
C PRO A 23 6.06 -24.00 13.42
N SER A 24 6.03 -25.26 12.95
CA SER A 24 4.97 -25.75 12.07
C SER A 24 3.66 -25.79 12.83
N SER A 25 2.93 -24.69 12.78
CA SER A 25 1.52 -24.65 13.12
C SER A 25 0.74 -25.08 11.89
N ASN A 26 -0.16 -26.05 12.00
CA ASN A 26 -1.10 -26.48 10.94
C ASN A 26 -2.17 -25.42 10.63
N VAL A 27 -1.81 -24.14 10.74
CA VAL A 27 -2.59 -23.00 10.26
C VAL A 27 -2.04 -22.71 8.87
N PRO A 28 -2.88 -22.54 7.83
CA PRO A 28 -2.39 -22.10 6.52
C PRO A 28 -1.50 -20.88 6.73
N SER A 29 -0.25 -20.94 6.25
CA SER A 29 0.75 -19.92 6.51
C SER A 29 0.28 -18.61 5.89
N VAL A 30 -0.30 -17.73 6.71
CA VAL A 30 -0.75 -16.41 6.30
C VAL A 30 0.48 -15.54 6.08
N ILE A 31 0.63 -15.00 4.88
CA ILE A 31 1.76 -14.14 4.53
C ILE A 31 1.37 -12.69 4.83
N GLU A 32 2.15 -12.02 5.67
CA GLU A 32 1.90 -10.63 6.04
C GLU A 32 2.47 -9.67 4.99
N LEU A 33 1.67 -8.67 4.62
CA LEU A 33 1.98 -7.62 3.66
C LEU A 33 1.88 -6.25 4.34
N LEU A 34 2.88 -5.41 4.12
CA LEU A 34 2.85 -4.01 4.53
C LEU A 34 2.57 -3.09 3.33
N PRO A 35 1.88 -1.96 3.54
CA PRO A 35 1.71 -0.95 2.51
C PRO A 35 3.07 -0.44 2.02
N ASP A 36 3.13 -0.14 0.73
CA ASP A 36 4.31 0.36 0.01
C ASP A 36 5.52 -0.60 0.06
N THR A 37 5.29 -1.87 0.43
CA THR A 37 6.31 -2.92 0.48
C THR A 37 5.98 -4.01 -0.55
N SER A 38 6.95 -4.34 -1.39
CA SER A 38 6.83 -5.43 -2.36
C SER A 38 7.40 -6.72 -1.77
N LEU A 39 6.70 -7.83 -1.96
CA LEU A 39 7.26 -9.17 -1.76
C LEU A 39 7.64 -9.74 -3.12
N PRO A 40 8.93 -9.74 -3.48
CA PRO A 40 9.39 -10.29 -4.74
C PRO A 40 9.40 -11.83 -4.70
N SER A 41 9.21 -12.44 -5.86
CA SER A 41 9.45 -13.85 -6.16
C SER A 41 8.73 -14.82 -5.22
N GLN A 42 7.48 -14.50 -4.88
CA GLN A 42 6.60 -15.42 -4.18
C GLN A 42 6.30 -16.62 -5.09
N CYS A 43 6.33 -17.81 -4.51
CA CYS A 43 6.16 -19.07 -5.23
C CYS A 43 4.99 -19.83 -4.62
N VAL A 44 3.93 -20.04 -5.41
CA VAL A 44 2.72 -20.76 -4.98
C VAL A 44 2.41 -21.91 -5.93
N LEU A 45 1.64 -22.88 -5.44
CA LEU A 45 1.15 -23.98 -6.28
C LEU A 45 -0.09 -23.55 -7.07
N TYR A 46 -0.17 -23.95 -8.34
CA TYR A 46 -1.37 -23.73 -9.14
C TYR A 46 -2.57 -24.49 -8.55
N GLY A 47 -3.75 -23.86 -8.56
CA GLY A 47 -5.00 -24.44 -8.06
C GLY A 47 -5.14 -24.45 -6.54
N VAL A 48 -4.13 -23.97 -5.80
CA VAL A 48 -4.17 -23.87 -4.33
C VAL A 48 -4.27 -22.40 -3.92
N PRO A 49 -5.31 -21.98 -3.18
CA PRO A 49 -5.43 -20.61 -2.71
C PRO A 49 -4.39 -20.34 -1.61
N GLN A 50 -3.63 -19.27 -1.78
CA GLN A 50 -2.66 -18.77 -0.80
C GLN A 50 -3.26 -17.57 -0.06
N LEU A 51 -3.17 -17.58 1.28
CA LEU A 51 -3.76 -16.56 2.13
C LEU A 51 -2.73 -15.46 2.49
N PHE A 52 -3.14 -14.21 2.35
CA PHE A 52 -2.36 -13.02 2.61
C PHE A 52 -3.10 -12.10 3.59
N ARG A 53 -2.35 -11.38 4.42
CA ARG A 53 -2.89 -10.39 5.35
C ARG A 53 -2.17 -9.07 5.19
N VAL A 54 -2.89 -8.04 4.80
CA VAL A 54 -2.38 -6.67 4.74
C VAL A 54 -2.58 -6.01 6.09
N VAL A 55 -1.49 -5.59 6.71
CA VAL A 55 -1.49 -4.98 8.04
C VAL A 55 -1.25 -3.46 7.96
N LYS A 56 -1.59 -2.73 9.02
CA LYS A 56 -1.29 -1.29 9.16
C LYS A 56 -1.89 -0.41 8.05
N LEU A 57 -3.08 -0.76 7.55
CA LEU A 57 -3.78 0.09 6.60
C LEU A 57 -4.32 1.33 7.31
N GLN A 58 -4.03 2.50 6.75
CA GLN A 58 -4.58 3.75 7.25
C GLN A 58 -6.07 3.85 6.89
N PRO A 59 -6.93 4.23 7.85
CA PRO A 59 -8.33 4.50 7.57
C PRO A 59 -8.45 5.65 6.56
N ALA A 60 -9.50 5.63 5.73
CA ALA A 60 -9.76 6.61 4.67
C ALA A 60 -8.76 6.67 3.49
N THR A 61 -7.77 5.76 3.41
CA THR A 61 -6.86 5.66 2.25
C THR A 61 -7.25 4.51 1.33
N VAL A 62 -7.16 4.73 0.01
CA VAL A 62 -7.41 3.69 -1.00
C VAL A 62 -6.10 2.97 -1.31
N TYR A 63 -6.14 1.64 -1.33
CA TYR A 63 -4.99 0.79 -1.64
C TYR A 63 -5.24 -0.07 -2.87
N ASP A 64 -4.21 -0.32 -3.66
CA ASP A 64 -4.21 -1.27 -4.77
C ASP A 64 -3.25 -2.42 -4.45
N ILE A 65 -3.77 -3.64 -4.40
CA ILE A 65 -2.97 -4.86 -4.40
C ILE A 65 -2.72 -5.23 -5.86
N LYS A 66 -1.45 -5.28 -6.25
CA LYS A 66 -1.04 -5.65 -7.61
C LYS A 66 -0.20 -6.91 -7.56
N VAL A 67 -0.43 -7.78 -8.53
CA VAL A 67 0.36 -8.99 -8.75
C VAL A 67 1.00 -8.90 -10.13
N SER A 68 2.30 -9.11 -10.19
CA SER A 68 3.08 -9.16 -11.44
C SER A 68 3.73 -10.53 -11.58
N TYR A 69 3.72 -11.10 -12.77
CA TYR A 69 4.24 -12.44 -13.03
C TYR A 69 5.00 -12.47 -14.36
N PRO A 70 5.96 -13.40 -14.52
CA PRO A 70 6.69 -13.54 -15.77
C PRO A 70 5.76 -13.88 -16.94
N ALA A 71 5.92 -13.20 -18.08
CA ALA A 71 5.14 -13.47 -19.29
C ALA A 71 5.36 -14.88 -19.87
N THR A 72 6.39 -15.59 -19.41
CA THR A 72 6.65 -16.99 -19.76
C THR A 72 5.66 -17.96 -19.09
N GLN A 73 4.91 -17.50 -18.08
CA GLN A 73 3.92 -18.28 -17.35
C GLN A 73 2.52 -17.77 -17.74
N PRO A 74 1.74 -18.50 -18.54
CA PRO A 74 0.35 -18.13 -18.80
C PRO A 74 -0.48 -18.43 -17.55
N SER A 75 -0.70 -17.41 -16.74
CA SER A 75 -1.29 -17.53 -15.41
C SER A 75 -2.46 -16.56 -15.26
N MET A 76 -3.60 -17.06 -14.79
CA MET A 76 -4.74 -16.28 -14.36
C MET A 76 -4.73 -16.19 -12.83
N PHE A 77 -4.91 -14.98 -12.29
CA PHE A 77 -4.96 -14.75 -10.84
C PHE A 77 -6.35 -14.31 -10.41
N THR A 78 -6.87 -14.98 -9.40
CA THR A 78 -8.12 -14.62 -8.73
C THR A 78 -7.80 -14.14 -7.32
N LEU A 79 -8.21 -12.92 -7.00
CA LEU A 79 -8.04 -12.30 -5.69
C LEU A 79 -9.41 -12.19 -5.01
N GLN A 80 -9.54 -12.72 -3.80
CA GLN A 80 -10.78 -12.72 -3.02
C GLN A 80 -10.54 -12.20 -1.61
N VAL A 81 -11.37 -11.26 -1.15
CA VAL A 81 -11.31 -10.77 0.23
C VAL A 81 -12.04 -11.77 1.14
N ASP A 82 -11.30 -12.31 2.10
CA ASP A 82 -11.82 -13.32 3.03
C ASP A 82 -12.23 -12.69 4.35
N GLY A 83 -11.47 -11.71 4.85
CA GLY A 83 -11.68 -11.11 6.16
C GLY A 83 -11.30 -9.63 6.18
N VAL A 84 -12.02 -8.85 6.98
CA VAL A 84 -11.64 -7.47 7.29
C VAL A 84 -11.63 -7.31 8.80
N LEU A 85 -10.50 -6.87 9.36
CA LEU A 85 -10.33 -6.60 10.77
C LEU A 85 -10.28 -5.08 10.98
N LEU A 86 -11.32 -4.55 11.63
CA LEU A 86 -11.42 -3.13 11.96
C LEU A 86 -11.06 -2.90 13.44
N PRO A 87 -10.41 -1.78 13.77
CA PRO A 87 -10.25 -1.36 15.15
C PRO A 87 -11.62 -1.05 15.77
N MET A 88 -11.76 -1.28 17.08
CA MET A 88 -13.03 -1.05 17.77
C MET A 88 -13.37 0.45 17.76
N PRO A 89 -14.60 0.85 17.39
CA PRO A 89 -14.99 2.24 17.49
C PRO A 89 -15.10 2.64 18.97
N PHE A 90 -14.14 3.39 19.48
CA PHE A 90 -14.25 4.03 20.80
C PHE A 90 -15.30 5.13 20.71
N ASN A 91 -16.52 4.83 21.18
CA ASN A 91 -17.60 5.81 21.32
C ASN A 91 -17.98 5.88 22.80
N ASP A 92 -17.81 7.04 23.43
CA ASP A 92 -18.06 7.29 24.86
C ASP A 92 -19.53 7.06 25.28
N ASN A 93 -20.43 6.81 24.33
CA ASN A 93 -21.84 6.51 24.58
C ASN A 93 -22.09 4.99 24.70
N PHE A 94 -21.44 4.36 25.68
CA PHE A 94 -21.35 2.89 25.86
C PHE A 94 -22.65 2.19 26.28
N ARG A 95 -23.83 2.83 26.19
CA ARG A 95 -25.09 2.24 26.71
C ARG A 95 -26.26 2.16 25.73
N ALA A 96 -26.21 2.81 24.57
CA ALA A 96 -27.33 2.82 23.62
C ALA A 96 -27.12 1.94 22.37
N THR A 97 -25.88 1.61 22.02
CA THR A 97 -25.56 1.04 20.68
C THR A 97 -25.40 -0.48 20.68
N SER A 98 -25.36 -1.14 21.84
CA SER A 98 -25.21 -2.61 21.93
C SER A 98 -26.39 -3.36 21.28
N GLY A 99 -27.58 -2.75 21.23
CA GLY A 99 -28.75 -3.33 20.55
C GLY A 99 -28.69 -3.26 19.02
N ASN A 100 -27.87 -2.38 18.44
CA ASN A 100 -27.74 -2.23 16.98
C ASN A 100 -26.59 -3.05 16.40
N ILE A 101 -25.53 -3.28 17.18
CA ILE A 101 -24.39 -4.13 16.77
C ILE A 101 -24.85 -5.59 16.63
N ALA A 102 -25.73 -6.07 17.53
CA ALA A 102 -26.33 -7.41 17.41
C ALA A 102 -27.36 -7.53 16.27
N ARG A 103 -27.98 -6.42 15.82
CA ARG A 103 -28.98 -6.45 14.74
C ARG A 103 -28.39 -6.53 13.34
N ASN A 104 -27.16 -6.08 13.12
CA ASN A 104 -26.49 -6.24 11.82
C ASN A 104 -26.03 -7.68 11.56
N ILE A 105 -26.04 -8.56 12.58
CA ILE A 105 -25.79 -10.00 12.44
C ILE A 105 -27.00 -10.71 11.76
N VAL A 106 -28.17 -10.06 11.71
CA VAL A 106 -29.42 -10.65 11.17
C VAL A 106 -30.00 -9.79 10.04
N LYS A 107 -29.15 -9.30 9.13
CA LYS A 107 -29.60 -8.93 7.80
C LYS A 107 -28.85 -9.76 6.78
N ASN A 108 -29.38 -10.96 6.57
CA ASN A 108 -29.16 -11.77 5.38
C ASN A 108 -29.60 -10.96 4.16
N GLN A 109 -28.69 -10.17 3.61
CA GLN A 109 -28.78 -9.71 2.25
C GLN A 109 -27.62 -10.36 1.53
N THR A 110 -27.85 -11.59 1.06
CA THR A 110 -26.91 -12.41 0.30
C THR A 110 -26.39 -11.61 -0.89
N ARG A 111 -25.24 -10.94 -0.73
CA ARG A 111 -24.42 -10.55 -1.86
C ARG A 111 -23.39 -11.66 -2.03
N PRO A 112 -23.11 -12.08 -3.28
CA PRO A 112 -22.13 -13.13 -3.49
C PRO A 112 -20.77 -12.68 -2.96
N PRO A 113 -19.95 -13.60 -2.43
CA PRO A 113 -18.55 -13.32 -2.11
C PRO A 113 -17.92 -12.66 -3.34
N ARG A 114 -17.16 -11.57 -3.12
CA ARG A 114 -16.67 -10.69 -4.19
C ARG A 114 -15.59 -11.40 -4.99
N HIS A 115 -16.02 -12.30 -5.88
CA HIS A 115 -15.19 -13.03 -6.79
C HIS A 115 -14.91 -12.14 -8.00
N ARG A 116 -13.69 -11.61 -8.08
CA ARG A 116 -13.27 -10.80 -9.24
C ARG A 116 -12.23 -11.59 -10.02
N VAL A 117 -12.69 -12.30 -11.05
CA VAL A 117 -11.81 -12.86 -12.09
C VAL A 117 -11.26 -11.67 -12.85
N LEU A 118 -9.98 -11.41 -12.68
CA LEU A 118 -9.33 -10.23 -13.19
C LEU A 118 -8.32 -10.65 -14.25
N ASN A 119 -8.60 -10.28 -15.52
CA ASN A 119 -7.58 -10.33 -16.58
C ASN A 119 -6.40 -9.39 -16.30
N THR A 120 -6.54 -8.47 -15.34
CA THR A 120 -5.47 -7.59 -14.85
C THR A 120 -5.37 -7.75 -13.34
N ALA A 121 -4.32 -8.40 -12.83
CA ALA A 121 -4.19 -8.83 -11.43
C ALA A 121 -4.05 -7.67 -10.43
N LYS A 122 -5.15 -6.92 -10.25
CA LYS A 122 -5.24 -5.69 -9.46
C LYS A 122 -6.53 -5.67 -8.65
N LEU A 123 -6.43 -5.79 -7.33
CA LEU A 123 -7.53 -5.63 -6.39
C LEU A 123 -7.46 -4.25 -5.73
N ARG A 124 -8.56 -3.50 -5.76
CA ARG A 124 -8.65 -2.18 -5.15
C ARG A 124 -9.44 -2.25 -3.85
N LEU A 125 -8.82 -1.78 -2.77
CA LEU A 125 -9.40 -1.71 -1.44
C LEU A 125 -9.86 -0.28 -1.16
N HIS A 126 -11.17 -0.05 -1.25
CA HIS A 126 -11.78 1.23 -0.88
C HIS A 126 -12.23 1.23 0.58
N PRO A 127 -11.96 2.28 1.37
CA PRO A 127 -12.38 2.37 2.78
C PRO A 127 -13.86 2.06 3.00
N ASN A 128 -14.75 2.72 2.24
CA ASN A 128 -16.19 2.53 2.34
C ASN A 128 -16.64 1.10 2.00
N GLU A 129 -15.90 0.40 1.13
CA GLU A 129 -16.23 -0.96 0.72
C GLU A 129 -15.68 -1.99 1.73
N VAL A 130 -14.53 -1.69 2.33
CA VAL A 130 -13.89 -2.50 3.37
C VAL A 130 -14.72 -2.47 4.66
N GLU A 131 -15.28 -1.30 5.03
CA GLU A 131 -16.13 -1.15 6.22
C GLU A 131 -17.48 -1.89 6.14
N VAL A 132 -18.01 -2.06 4.94
CA VAL A 132 -19.35 -2.65 4.70
C VAL A 132 -19.26 -4.13 4.33
N HIS A 133 -18.05 -4.72 4.33
CA HIS A 133 -17.85 -6.10 3.90
C HIS A 133 -18.54 -7.12 4.84
N GLU A 134 -19.03 -8.22 4.29
CA GLU A 134 -19.81 -9.23 5.05
C GLU A 134 -18.96 -9.95 6.12
N SER A 135 -17.65 -10.03 5.90
CA SER A 135 -16.68 -10.68 6.80
C SER A 135 -15.96 -9.71 7.75
N VAL A 136 -16.53 -8.53 7.99
CA VAL A 136 -15.98 -7.56 8.95
C VAL A 136 -16.04 -8.13 10.37
N ARG A 137 -14.88 -8.20 11.01
CA ARG A 137 -14.69 -8.53 12.42
C ARG A 137 -14.04 -7.35 13.12
N TYR A 138 -14.50 -7.05 14.32
CA TYR A 138 -13.90 -5.99 15.14
C TYR A 138 -12.83 -6.59 16.05
N ARG A 139 -11.68 -5.93 16.12
CA ARG A 139 -10.61 -6.30 17.07
C ARG A 139 -11.03 -5.86 18.47
N PHE A 140 -11.22 -6.82 19.36
CA PHE A 140 -11.53 -6.57 20.79
C PHE A 140 -10.29 -6.28 21.63
N GLU A 141 -9.10 -6.42 21.04
CA GLU A 141 -7.84 -6.14 21.71
C GLU A 141 -7.59 -4.63 21.71
N PRO A 142 -7.31 -4.01 22.88
CA PRO A 142 -7.10 -2.58 23.01
C PRO A 142 -5.77 -2.20 22.38
N SER A 143 -5.76 -2.13 21.06
CA SER A 143 -4.66 -1.61 20.27
C SER A 143 -4.83 -0.09 20.18
N ILE A 144 -3.78 0.64 20.56
CA ILE A 144 -3.71 2.10 20.47
C ILE A 144 -3.73 2.56 18.99
N GLU A 145 -3.47 1.62 18.07
CA GLU A 145 -3.41 1.86 16.64
C GLU A 145 -4.79 1.74 15.98
N THR A 146 -5.20 2.81 15.29
CA THR A 146 -6.41 2.87 14.43
C THR A 146 -6.21 2.18 13.08
N ALA A 147 -5.36 1.15 13.05
CA ALA A 147 -4.99 0.44 11.83
C ALA A 147 -6.06 -0.58 11.42
N VAL A 148 -6.37 -0.61 10.13
CA VAL A 148 -7.22 -1.62 9.50
C VAL A 148 -6.33 -2.76 8.99
N GLU A 149 -6.83 -3.99 9.05
CA GLU A 149 -6.17 -5.15 8.46
C GLU A 149 -7.14 -5.88 7.54
N VAL A 150 -6.64 -6.39 6.42
CA VAL A 150 -7.46 -7.07 5.40
C VAL A 150 -6.82 -8.41 5.05
N GLU A 151 -7.59 -9.48 5.15
CA GLU A 151 -7.21 -10.83 4.76
C GLU A 151 -7.81 -11.15 3.39
N PHE A 152 -6.99 -11.65 2.48
CA PHE A 152 -7.41 -12.05 1.14
C PHE A 152 -6.72 -13.34 0.70
N SER A 153 -7.42 -14.12 -0.12
CA SER A 153 -6.87 -15.29 -0.80
C SER A 153 -6.51 -14.95 -2.25
N LEU A 154 -5.41 -15.52 -2.69
CA LEU A 154 -4.91 -15.46 -4.06
C LEU A 154 -4.86 -16.88 -4.62
N LEU A 155 -5.62 -17.11 -5.68
CA LEU A 155 -5.62 -18.37 -6.42
C LEU A 155 -4.96 -18.14 -7.79
N ALA A 156 -3.92 -18.90 -8.08
CA ALA A 156 -3.29 -18.93 -9.39
C ALA A 156 -3.78 -20.13 -10.20
N GLU A 157 -4.25 -19.90 -11.41
CA GLU A 157 -4.67 -20.91 -12.37
C GLU A 157 -3.87 -20.77 -13.66
N VAL A 158 -3.72 -21.86 -14.42
CA VAL A 158 -3.03 -21.81 -15.72
C VAL A 158 -4.00 -21.27 -16.76
N GLU A 159 -3.62 -20.20 -17.43
CA GLU A 159 -4.42 -19.59 -18.49
C GLU A 159 -4.30 -20.40 -19.80
N GLY A 160 -5.45 -20.77 -20.39
CA GLY A 160 -5.53 -21.42 -21.70
C GLY A 160 -5.68 -22.95 -21.66
N VAL A 161 -5.85 -23.54 -22.85
CA VAL A 161 -6.03 -24.98 -23.04
C VAL A 161 -4.66 -25.66 -23.03
N ARG A 162 -4.40 -26.48 -22.00
CA ARG A 162 -3.23 -27.37 -21.99
C ARG A 162 -3.29 -28.25 -23.23
N ARG A 163 -2.28 -28.19 -24.09
CA ARG A 163 -2.16 -29.15 -25.19
C ARG A 163 -1.88 -30.53 -24.59
N PRO A 164 -2.53 -31.59 -25.07
CA PRO A 164 -2.30 -32.95 -24.55
C PRO A 164 -0.83 -33.38 -24.67
N ASP A 165 -0.06 -32.81 -25.59
CA ASP A 165 1.35 -33.11 -25.80
C ASP A 165 2.34 -32.15 -25.07
N SER A 166 1.85 -31.12 -24.37
CA SER A 166 2.74 -30.17 -23.68
C SER A 166 3.12 -30.67 -22.29
N LYS A 167 4.37 -31.09 -22.12
CA LYS A 167 5.01 -31.39 -20.83
C LYS A 167 5.41 -30.14 -20.04
N LEU A 168 4.59 -29.09 -20.00
CA LEU A 168 4.83 -28.01 -19.03
C LEU A 168 4.33 -28.50 -17.67
N GLU A 169 5.24 -29.10 -16.90
CA GLU A 169 5.10 -29.33 -15.46
C GLU A 169 5.14 -27.97 -14.73
N MET A 170 4.15 -27.10 -15.01
CA MET A 170 3.92 -25.88 -14.25
C MET A 170 3.10 -26.25 -13.02
N GLU A 171 3.80 -26.81 -12.03
CA GLU A 171 3.24 -27.03 -10.70
C GLU A 171 3.24 -25.74 -9.87
N LYS A 172 4.20 -24.84 -10.16
CA LYS A 172 4.46 -23.64 -9.38
C LYS A 172 4.35 -22.38 -10.23
N CYS A 173 3.75 -21.35 -9.65
CA CYS A 173 3.65 -20.01 -10.17
C CYS A 173 4.58 -19.10 -9.38
N VAL A 174 5.38 -18.29 -10.09
CA VAL A 174 6.22 -17.26 -9.46
C VAL A 174 5.63 -15.90 -9.77
N PHE A 175 5.45 -15.06 -8.75
CA PHE A 175 4.93 -13.70 -8.91
C PHE A 175 5.51 -12.76 -7.86
N ASP A 176 5.46 -11.46 -8.15
CA ASP A 176 5.70 -10.41 -7.19
C ASP A 176 4.36 -9.81 -6.79
N ILE A 177 4.21 -9.45 -5.52
CA ILE A 177 3.00 -8.81 -5.00
C ILE A 177 3.38 -7.52 -4.29
N VAL A 178 2.61 -6.46 -4.55
CA VAL A 178 2.81 -5.14 -3.94
C VAL A 178 1.49 -4.53 -3.54
N VAL A 179 1.48 -3.87 -2.40
CA VAL A 179 0.36 -3.07 -1.91
C VAL A 179 0.73 -1.60 -2.05
N GLU A 180 0.10 -0.87 -2.95
CA GLU A 180 0.39 0.54 -3.19
C GLU A 180 -0.75 1.43 -2.70
N LYS A 181 -0.38 2.58 -2.11
CA LYS A 181 -1.34 3.66 -1.84
C LYS A 181 -1.74 4.37 -3.13
N VAL A 182 -3.04 4.55 -3.34
CA VAL A 182 -3.55 5.35 -4.46
C VAL A 182 -3.62 6.81 -4.05
N LEU A 183 -2.56 7.56 -4.35
CA LEU A 183 -2.44 8.97 -3.99
C LEU A 183 -3.37 9.90 -4.81
N LEU A 184 -3.66 9.53 -6.05
CA LEU A 184 -4.30 10.45 -7.02
C LEU A 184 -5.83 10.55 -6.89
N GLU A 185 -6.48 9.60 -6.23
CA GLU A 185 -7.94 9.66 -6.03
C GLU A 185 -8.33 10.42 -4.75
N VAL A 186 -7.34 10.81 -3.94
CA VAL A 186 -7.51 11.47 -2.64
C VAL A 186 -7.05 12.93 -2.69
N PHE A 187 -7.01 13.59 -3.86
CA PHE A 187 -6.88 15.05 -3.85
C PHE A 187 -8.24 15.65 -3.50
N PRO A 188 -8.43 16.22 -2.28
CA PRO A 188 -9.67 16.87 -1.96
C PRO A 188 -9.85 18.03 -2.94
N ARG A 189 -11.09 18.26 -3.40
CA ARG A 189 -11.40 19.28 -4.42
C ARG A 189 -10.80 20.65 -4.06
N THR A 190 -10.71 20.95 -2.77
CA THR A 190 -10.08 22.14 -2.22
C THR A 190 -8.60 22.27 -2.57
N THR A 191 -7.80 21.20 -2.52
CA THR A 191 -6.38 21.21 -2.89
C THR A 191 -6.18 21.43 -4.38
N VAL A 192 -7.05 20.85 -5.23
CA VAL A 192 -7.00 21.10 -6.68
C VAL A 192 -7.30 22.55 -7.00
N VAL A 193 -8.29 23.14 -6.34
CA VAL A 193 -8.60 24.57 -6.46
C VAL A 193 -7.44 25.44 -6.00
N LEU A 194 -6.78 25.07 -4.88
CA LEU A 194 -5.62 25.79 -4.36
C LEU A 194 -4.42 25.76 -5.32
N ILE A 195 -4.15 24.59 -5.91
CA ILE A 195 -3.11 24.42 -6.95
C ILE A 195 -3.46 25.27 -8.17
N GLY A 196 -4.72 25.28 -8.60
CA GLY A 196 -5.19 26.14 -9.68
C GLY A 196 -4.93 27.62 -9.41
N TRP A 197 -5.28 28.10 -8.21
CA TRP A 197 -4.99 29.49 -7.80
C TRP A 197 -3.49 29.78 -7.72
N LEU A 198 -2.69 28.85 -7.23
CA LEU A 198 -1.23 28.99 -7.20
C LEU A 198 -0.66 29.16 -8.61
N CYS A 199 -1.12 28.36 -9.57
CA CYS A 199 -0.71 28.50 -10.97
C CYS A 199 -1.12 29.86 -11.56
N VAL A 200 -2.33 30.34 -11.26
CA VAL A 200 -2.79 31.68 -11.69
C VAL A 200 -1.91 32.78 -11.08
N LEU A 201 -1.61 32.70 -9.78
CA LEU A 201 -0.76 33.67 -9.11
C LEU A 201 0.68 33.66 -9.65
N LEU A 202 1.23 32.48 -9.97
CA LEU A 202 2.53 32.34 -10.60
C LEU A 202 2.54 32.90 -12.02
N PHE A 203 1.46 32.70 -12.78
CA PHE A 203 1.34 33.25 -14.12
C PHE A 203 1.25 34.78 -14.08
N VAL A 204 0.44 35.34 -13.18
CA VAL A 204 0.31 36.78 -12.99
C VAL A 204 1.62 37.38 -12.48
N SER A 205 2.30 36.74 -11.52
CA SER A 205 3.59 37.25 -11.04
C SER A 205 4.67 37.18 -12.12
N GLY A 206 4.73 36.10 -12.90
CA GLY A 206 5.66 35.98 -14.03
C GLY A 206 5.40 37.02 -15.12
N HIS A 207 4.14 37.31 -15.44
CA HIS A 207 3.82 38.26 -16.49
C HIS A 207 3.99 39.72 -16.07
N TRP A 208 3.80 40.05 -14.78
CA TRP A 208 3.77 41.45 -14.32
C TRP A 208 4.96 41.84 -13.44
N VAL A 209 5.42 40.95 -12.56
CA VAL A 209 6.50 41.25 -11.60
C VAL A 209 7.88 41.05 -12.24
N LEU A 210 8.00 40.03 -13.10
CA LEU A 210 9.24 39.71 -13.80
C LEU A 210 9.74 40.84 -14.73
N PRO A 211 8.91 41.44 -15.62
CA PRO A 211 9.37 42.57 -16.43
C PRO A 211 9.68 43.81 -15.59
N TYR A 212 8.98 44.02 -14.48
CA TYR A 212 9.27 45.10 -13.56
C TYR A 212 10.63 44.93 -12.86
N LEU A 213 10.95 43.70 -12.42
CA LEU A 213 12.26 43.36 -11.85
C LEU A 213 13.38 43.49 -12.88
N GLU A 214 13.18 43.00 -14.11
CA GLU A 214 14.15 43.17 -15.20
C GLU A 214 14.45 44.64 -15.48
N THR A 215 13.41 45.48 -15.52
CA THR A 215 13.57 46.93 -15.75
C THR A 215 14.34 47.58 -14.60
N LYS A 216 14.05 47.21 -13.35
CA LYS A 216 14.78 47.74 -12.18
C LYS A 216 16.24 47.29 -12.16
N ILE A 217 16.53 46.03 -12.43
CA ILE A 217 17.90 45.50 -12.46
C ILE A 217 18.70 46.16 -13.59
N ALA A 218 18.09 46.36 -14.76
CA ALA A 218 18.72 47.06 -15.87
C ALA A 218 19.09 48.51 -15.52
N LEU A 219 18.19 49.23 -14.85
CA LEU A 219 18.43 50.61 -14.42
C LEU A 219 19.55 50.70 -13.38
N THR A 220 19.56 49.84 -12.37
CA THR A 220 20.63 49.80 -11.37
C THR A 220 22.00 49.47 -12.00
N CYS A 221 22.02 48.60 -13.01
CA CYS A 221 23.26 48.25 -13.73
C CYS A 221 23.79 49.40 -14.60
N VAL A 222 22.92 50.29 -15.09
CA VAL A 222 23.31 51.51 -15.81
C VAL A 222 23.86 52.56 -14.85
N GLU A 223 23.21 52.76 -13.69
CA GLU A 223 23.66 53.69 -12.64
C GLU A 223 25.09 53.35 -12.17
N ASP A 224 25.37 52.07 -11.87
CA ASP A 224 26.70 51.60 -11.43
C ASP A 224 27.79 51.87 -12.47
N ARG A 225 27.47 51.83 -13.77
CA ARG A 225 28.44 52.13 -14.84
C ARG A 225 28.77 53.62 -14.92
N VAL A 226 27.82 54.49 -14.63
CA VAL A 226 28.02 55.94 -14.67
C VAL A 226 28.95 56.38 -13.54
N ASP A 227 28.75 55.86 -12.33
CA ASP A 227 29.58 56.18 -11.16
C ASP A 227 31.03 55.69 -11.30
N LEU A 228 31.24 54.52 -11.93
CA LEU A 228 32.57 54.00 -12.29
C LEU A 228 33.30 54.87 -13.33
N THR A 229 32.58 55.56 -14.21
CA THR A 229 33.21 56.47 -15.20
C THR A 229 33.52 57.85 -14.65
N GLN A 230 32.78 58.33 -13.64
CA GLN A 230 33.09 59.59 -12.96
C GLN A 230 34.28 59.46 -12.02
N THR A 231 34.39 58.35 -11.28
CA THR A 231 35.53 58.08 -10.39
C THR A 231 36.86 57.84 -11.13
N LYS A 232 36.83 57.47 -12.41
CA LYS A 232 38.04 57.34 -13.25
C LYS A 232 38.49 58.65 -13.91
N LYS A 233 37.65 59.70 -13.90
CA LYS A 233 37.93 61.01 -14.51
C LYS A 233 38.27 62.10 -13.49
N SER A 234 38.25 61.78 -12.19
CA SER A 234 38.78 62.62 -11.10
C SER A 234 40.14 62.12 -10.67
#